data_AF-A0A948V9X4-F1
#
_entry.id   AF-A0A948V9X4-F1
#
_cell.length_a   1.000
_cell.length_b   1.000
_cell.length_c   1.000
_cell.angle_alpha   90.00
_cell.angle_beta   90.00
_cell.angle_gamma   90.00
#
_symmetry.space_group_name_H-M   'P 1'
#
loop_
_entity.id
_entity.type
_entity.pdbx_description
1 polymer ?
#
loop_
_entity_poly.entity_id
_entity_poly.type
_entity_poly.pdbx_seq_one_letter_code
_entity_poly.pdbx_strand_id
1 'polypeptide(L)'
;KDDAPLVIALGPGFEVGKDAHFVVETNRGHHLGRLLTTGSAEPNTASPGPVLGITTERVLRAPANGRWESRADIGDGVKKGDLIGTVADQPVEAKIDGVLRGLIRPGIQVSEGLKIGDVDPRGRREFCYTISEKALAIAGGVLEGILRFYRA
;
A
#
# COMPACT_ATOMS: atom_id res chain seq x y z
N LYS A 1 -5.53 22.21 -20.19
CA LYS A 1 -6.51 21.17 -19.79
C LYS A 1 -6.34 21.14 -18.30
N ASP A 2 -7.16 21.90 -17.60
CA ASP A 2 -6.92 22.19 -16.20
C ASP A 2 -7.51 21.02 -15.41
N ASP A 3 -6.79 20.57 -14.40
CA ASP A 3 -7.23 19.46 -13.54
C ASP A 3 -8.51 19.83 -12.76
N ALA A 4 -8.91 18.99 -11.80
CA ALA A 4 -10.07 19.27 -10.96
C ALA A 4 -9.93 20.60 -10.19
N PRO A 5 -11.04 21.25 -9.80
CA PRO A 5 -11.03 22.50 -9.03
C PRO A 5 -10.19 22.44 -7.75
N LEU A 6 -10.13 21.26 -7.12
CA LEU A 6 -9.21 20.95 -6.04
C LEU A 6 -8.45 19.68 -6.39
N VAL A 7 -7.12 19.77 -6.37
CA VAL A 7 -6.19 18.65 -6.54
C VAL A 7 -5.39 18.51 -5.25
N ILE A 8 -5.49 17.35 -4.61
CA ILE A 8 -4.70 16.96 -3.44
C ILE A 8 -3.86 15.76 -3.83
N ALA A 9 -2.54 15.91 -3.82
CA ALA A 9 -1.62 14.82 -4.06
C ALA A 9 -1.30 14.06 -2.78
N LEU A 10 -0.97 12.77 -2.89
CA LEU A 10 -0.62 11.91 -1.76
C LEU A 10 0.81 11.38 -1.95
N GLY A 11 1.70 11.75 -1.05
CA GLY A 11 3.05 11.20 -1.00
C GLY A 11 4.02 11.80 -2.01
N PRO A 12 5.17 11.12 -2.24
CA PRO A 12 6.29 11.67 -2.99
C PRO A 12 5.99 11.89 -4.47
N GLY A 13 6.79 12.76 -5.10
CA GLY A 13 6.74 13.02 -6.55
C GLY A 13 5.80 14.16 -6.96
N PHE A 14 5.20 14.85 -5.98
CA PHE A 14 4.32 16.00 -6.19
C PHE A 14 4.78 17.20 -5.37
N GLU A 15 4.59 18.40 -5.91
CA GLU A 15 4.93 19.67 -5.30
C GLU A 15 3.72 20.62 -5.26
N VAL A 16 3.52 21.25 -4.11
CA VAL A 16 2.44 22.23 -3.90
C VAL A 16 2.65 23.46 -4.79
N GLY A 17 1.59 23.87 -5.48
CA GLY A 17 1.60 25.02 -6.40
C GLY A 17 2.10 24.68 -7.81
N LYS A 18 2.66 23.48 -8.01
CA LYS A 18 3.09 22.98 -9.32
C LYS A 18 2.20 21.84 -9.81
N ASP A 19 2.04 20.80 -8.99
CA ASP A 19 1.31 19.58 -9.37
C ASP A 19 -0.04 19.48 -8.66
N ALA A 20 -0.19 20.10 -7.49
CA ALA A 20 -1.40 20.07 -6.68
C ALA A 20 -1.56 21.31 -5.81
N HIS A 21 -2.79 21.55 -5.31
CA HIS A 21 -3.06 22.62 -4.35
C HIS A 21 -2.49 22.28 -2.97
N PHE A 22 -2.52 21.01 -2.61
CA PHE A 22 -1.93 20.48 -1.39
C PHE A 22 -1.30 19.12 -1.63
N VAL A 23 -0.34 18.75 -0.79
CA VAL A 23 0.27 17.42 -0.77
C VAL A 23 0.09 16.84 0.65
N VAL A 24 -0.32 15.59 0.78
CA VAL A 24 -0.39 14.89 2.08
C VAL A 24 0.82 13.98 2.25
N GLU A 25 1.51 14.10 3.38
CA GLU A 25 2.62 13.20 3.72
C GLU A 25 2.13 11.76 3.96
N THR A 26 2.80 10.79 3.34
CA THR A 26 2.44 9.36 3.40
C THR A 26 3.54 8.48 3.99
N ASN A 27 4.73 9.01 4.24
CA ASN A 27 5.79 8.30 4.94
C ASN A 27 5.40 8.11 6.41
N ARG A 28 5.74 6.94 6.97
CA ARG A 28 5.48 6.66 8.38
C ARG A 28 6.49 7.43 9.22
N GLY A 29 6.01 8.20 10.19
CA GLY A 29 6.85 9.01 11.07
C GLY A 29 6.05 10.15 11.69
N HIS A 30 6.75 11.14 12.22
CA HIS A 30 6.15 12.31 12.88
C HIS A 30 5.28 13.18 11.97
N HIS A 31 5.42 13.03 10.65
CA HIS A 31 4.74 13.86 9.66
C HIS A 31 3.61 13.13 8.93
N LEU A 32 3.38 11.84 9.22
CA LEU A 32 2.35 11.05 8.54
C LEU A 32 0.97 11.73 8.58
N GLY A 33 0.35 11.90 7.41
CA GLY A 33 -0.98 12.49 7.26
C GLY A 33 -1.01 14.01 7.30
N ARG A 34 0.13 14.68 7.48
CA ARG A 34 0.21 16.14 7.49
C ARG A 34 -0.11 16.71 6.11
N LEU A 35 -1.00 17.70 6.07
CA LEU A 35 -1.26 18.50 4.88
C LEU A 35 -0.15 19.54 4.70
N LEU A 36 0.54 19.47 3.57
CA LEU A 36 1.55 20.42 3.14
C LEU A 36 0.90 21.50 2.28
N THR A 37 1.18 22.76 2.59
CA THR A 37 0.73 23.94 1.83
C THR A 37 1.87 24.58 1.03
N THR A 38 3.08 24.03 1.12
CA THR A 38 4.28 24.39 0.35
C THR A 38 5.18 23.16 0.23
N GLY A 39 6.02 23.10 -0.81
CA GLY A 39 7.01 22.03 -1.00
C GLY A 39 6.41 20.66 -1.37
N SER A 40 7.11 19.59 -1.02
CA SER A 40 6.79 18.20 -1.39
C SER A 40 6.86 17.26 -0.18
N ALA A 41 6.18 16.11 -0.27
CA ALA A 41 6.32 15.03 0.70
C ALA A 41 7.72 14.40 0.67
N GLU A 42 8.07 13.68 1.74
CA GLU A 42 9.34 12.96 1.86
C GLU A 42 9.53 11.94 0.72
N PRO A 43 10.77 11.77 0.20
CA PRO A 43 11.07 10.85 -0.89
C PRO A 43 10.66 9.40 -0.60
N ASN A 44 10.29 8.66 -1.65
CA ASN A 44 9.96 7.24 -1.54
C ASN A 44 11.19 6.44 -1.06
N THR A 45 11.05 5.74 0.06
CA THR A 45 12.12 4.91 0.64
C THR A 45 12.30 3.56 -0.05
N ALA A 46 11.40 3.20 -0.97
CA ALA A 46 11.29 1.90 -1.64
C ALA A 46 11.15 0.68 -0.70
N SER A 47 11.10 0.91 0.61
CA SER A 47 11.19 -0.11 1.65
C SER A 47 9.85 -0.19 2.39
N PRO A 48 9.22 -1.37 2.47
CA PRO A 48 8.00 -1.53 3.26
C PRO A 48 8.28 -1.21 4.74
N GLY A 49 7.42 -0.40 5.35
CA GLY A 49 7.48 -0.15 6.80
C GLY A 49 7.36 -1.47 7.59
N PRO A 50 8.12 -1.62 8.69
CA PRO A 50 8.14 -2.86 9.46
C PRO A 50 6.80 -3.14 10.14
N VAL A 51 6.41 -4.40 10.19
CA VAL A 51 5.31 -4.90 11.02
C VAL A 51 5.89 -5.99 11.91
N LEU A 52 5.90 -5.76 13.23
CA LEU A 52 6.61 -6.62 14.20
C LEU A 52 8.09 -6.83 13.84
N GLY A 53 8.74 -5.82 13.27
CA GLY A 53 10.14 -5.89 12.82
C GLY A 53 10.35 -6.56 11.45
N ILE A 54 9.33 -7.15 10.84
CA ILE A 54 9.41 -7.82 9.53
C ILE A 54 9.08 -6.83 8.42
N THR A 55 9.90 -6.80 7.37
CA THR A 55 9.77 -5.80 6.28
C THR A 55 9.49 -6.46 4.94
N THR A 56 10.50 -7.00 4.28
CA THR A 56 10.44 -7.48 2.89
C THR A 56 9.90 -8.91 2.79
N GLU A 57 10.13 -9.72 3.81
CA GLU A 57 9.72 -11.12 3.86
C GLU A 57 8.19 -11.26 3.86
N ARG A 58 7.49 -10.24 4.35
CA ARG A 58 6.03 -10.21 4.36
C ARG A 58 5.43 -9.96 2.97
N VAL A 59 6.22 -9.55 1.98
CA VAL A 59 5.74 -9.18 0.64
C VAL A 59 5.85 -10.38 -0.31
N LEU A 60 4.73 -10.74 -0.93
CA LEU A 60 4.69 -11.73 -1.99
C LEU A 60 5.02 -11.06 -3.33
N ARG A 61 5.96 -11.62 -4.06
CA ARG A 61 6.39 -11.14 -5.38
C ARG A 61 6.24 -12.23 -6.42
N ALA A 62 5.88 -11.83 -7.63
CA ALA A 62 5.81 -12.73 -8.77
C ALA A 62 7.21 -13.31 -9.07
N PRO A 63 7.37 -14.64 -9.15
CA PRO A 63 8.65 -15.30 -9.43
C PRO A 63 9.06 -15.21 -10.90
N ALA A 64 8.14 -14.89 -11.80
CA ALA A 64 8.37 -14.80 -13.23
C ALA A 64 7.33 -13.87 -13.89
N ASN A 65 7.53 -13.59 -15.18
CA ASN A 65 6.48 -12.99 -16.01
C ASN A 65 5.40 -14.04 -16.31
N GLY A 66 4.13 -13.69 -16.14
CA GLY A 66 3.04 -14.59 -16.50
C GLY A 66 1.70 -14.26 -15.85
N ARG A 67 0.73 -15.17 -16.03
CA ARG A 67 -0.59 -15.04 -15.43
C ARG A 67 -0.56 -15.43 -13.95
N TRP A 68 -1.02 -14.54 -13.08
CA TRP A 68 -1.18 -14.80 -11.66
C TRP A 68 -2.47 -15.59 -11.40
N GLU A 69 -2.37 -16.70 -10.68
CA GLU A 69 -3.50 -17.51 -10.21
C GLU A 69 -3.42 -17.66 -8.70
N SER A 70 -4.42 -17.18 -7.97
CA SER A 70 -4.48 -17.30 -6.50
C SER A 70 -5.18 -18.59 -6.09
N ARG A 71 -4.71 -19.21 -5.01
CA ARG A 71 -5.34 -20.37 -4.33
C ARG A 71 -5.82 -20.04 -2.91
N ALA A 72 -5.61 -18.80 -2.47
CA ALA A 72 -6.00 -18.31 -1.16
C ALA A 72 -6.60 -16.90 -1.29
N ASP A 73 -7.32 -16.49 -0.26
CA ASP A 73 -8.05 -15.23 -0.20
C ASP A 73 -7.53 -14.31 0.91
N ILE A 74 -7.85 -13.03 0.80
CA ILE A 74 -7.56 -12.06 1.86
C ILE A 74 -8.34 -12.46 3.12
N GLY A 75 -7.62 -12.60 4.23
CA GLY A 75 -8.13 -13.05 5.52
C GLY A 75 -7.78 -14.49 5.86
N ASP A 76 -7.24 -15.27 4.91
CA ASP A 76 -6.78 -16.62 5.18
C ASP A 76 -5.51 -16.62 6.03
N GLY A 77 -5.47 -17.54 7.01
CA GLY A 77 -4.28 -17.81 7.80
C GLY A 77 -3.30 -18.66 7.01
N VAL A 78 -2.01 -18.33 7.08
CA VAL A 78 -0.96 -19.03 6.34
C VAL A 78 0.25 -19.31 7.23
N LYS A 79 0.93 -20.41 6.93
CA LYS A 79 2.22 -20.80 7.48
C LYS A 79 3.32 -20.62 6.45
N LYS A 80 4.54 -20.40 6.92
CA LYS A 80 5.72 -20.38 6.05
C LYS A 80 5.79 -21.67 5.23
N GLY A 81 5.91 -21.53 3.91
CA GLY A 81 5.92 -22.63 2.94
C GLY A 81 4.55 -22.94 2.33
N ASP A 82 3.45 -22.37 2.85
CA ASP A 82 2.13 -22.59 2.26
C ASP A 82 2.06 -22.00 0.85
N LEU A 83 1.49 -22.78 -0.08
CA LEU A 83 1.27 -22.37 -1.46
C LEU A 83 0.10 -21.36 -1.52
N ILE A 84 0.41 -20.12 -1.89
CA ILE A 84 -0.58 -19.04 -2.04
C ILE A 84 -1.18 -19.03 -3.44
N GLY A 85 -0.41 -19.42 -4.45
CA GLY A 85 -0.82 -19.39 -5.84
C GLY A 85 0.33 -19.70 -6.79
N THR A 86 0.13 -19.41 -8.07
CA THR A 86 1.15 -19.65 -9.11
C THR A 86 1.24 -18.50 -10.09
N VAL A 87 2.43 -18.29 -10.66
CA VAL A 87 2.66 -17.41 -11.82
C VAL A 87 3.38 -18.21 -12.89
N ALA A 88 2.78 -18.37 -14.07
CA ALA A 88 3.31 -19.24 -15.14
C ALA A 88 3.75 -20.62 -14.60
N ASP A 89 2.86 -21.27 -13.84
CA ASP A 89 3.05 -22.55 -13.17
C ASP A 89 4.16 -22.61 -12.09
N GLN A 90 4.83 -21.48 -11.80
CA GLN A 90 5.79 -21.40 -10.70
C GLN A 90 5.09 -21.06 -9.38
N PRO A 91 5.43 -21.74 -8.28
CA PRO A 91 4.77 -21.55 -6.99
C PRO A 91 5.10 -20.20 -6.36
N VAL A 92 4.09 -19.59 -5.76
CA VAL A 92 4.22 -18.45 -4.85
C VAL A 92 3.90 -18.93 -3.45
N GLU A 93 4.90 -18.94 -2.58
CA GLU A 93 4.78 -19.44 -1.21
C GLU A 93 4.85 -18.32 -0.17
N ALA A 94 4.17 -18.52 0.96
CA ALA A 94 4.32 -17.65 2.11
C ALA A 94 5.72 -17.78 2.71
N LYS A 95 6.41 -16.66 2.93
CA LYS A 95 7.75 -16.63 3.52
C LYS A 95 7.73 -16.52 5.05
N ILE A 96 6.58 -16.19 5.62
CA ILE A 96 6.35 -16.00 7.05
C ILE A 96 4.95 -16.53 7.42
N ASP A 97 4.77 -16.81 8.71
CA ASP A 97 3.45 -17.07 9.27
C ASP A 97 2.62 -15.78 9.37
N GLY A 98 1.29 -15.89 9.26
CA GLY A 98 0.40 -14.76 9.49
C GLY A 98 -0.95 -14.91 8.81
N VAL A 99 -1.49 -13.79 8.33
CA VAL A 99 -2.73 -13.73 7.54
C VAL A 99 -2.48 -13.01 6.22
N LEU A 100 -3.01 -13.51 5.11
CA LEU A 100 -2.99 -12.79 3.84
C LEU A 100 -3.81 -11.51 3.96
N ARG A 101 -3.15 -10.36 3.82
CA ARG A 101 -3.79 -9.05 4.00
C ARG A 101 -3.97 -8.29 2.69
N GLY A 102 -3.04 -8.47 1.75
CA GLY A 102 -3.10 -7.89 0.43
C GLY A 102 -2.93 -8.97 -0.62
N LEU A 103 -3.77 -8.94 -1.64
CA LEU A 103 -3.64 -9.76 -2.84
C LEU A 103 -4.12 -8.95 -4.05
N ILE A 104 -3.39 -9.03 -5.16
CA ILE A 104 -3.87 -8.52 -6.43
C ILE A 104 -4.92 -9.47 -7.00
N ARG A 105 -5.77 -8.94 -7.89
CA ARG A 105 -6.81 -9.74 -8.56
C ARG A 105 -6.17 -10.92 -9.33
N PRO A 106 -6.66 -12.15 -9.17
CA PRO A 106 -6.21 -13.29 -9.97
C PRO A 106 -6.59 -13.14 -11.45
N GLY A 107 -5.90 -13.89 -12.30
CA GLY A 107 -6.11 -13.94 -13.74
C GLY A 107 -5.41 -12.84 -14.55
N ILE A 108 -4.71 -11.90 -13.91
CA ILE A 108 -4.00 -10.80 -14.58
C ILE A 108 -2.57 -11.19 -14.96
N GLN A 109 -2.02 -10.52 -15.97
CA GLN A 109 -0.60 -10.62 -16.30
C GLN A 109 0.23 -9.82 -15.31
N VAL A 110 1.30 -10.43 -14.82
CA VAL A 110 2.27 -9.81 -13.90
C VAL A 110 3.67 -9.94 -14.45
N SER A 111 4.52 -8.97 -14.11
CA SER A 111 5.96 -9.05 -14.38
C SER A 111 6.69 -9.68 -13.19
N GLU A 112 7.84 -10.29 -13.45
CA GLU A 112 8.75 -10.76 -12.42
C GLU A 112 9.05 -9.65 -11.40
N GLY A 113 9.07 -10.02 -10.12
CA GLY A 113 9.33 -9.09 -9.01
C GLY A 113 8.15 -8.19 -8.64
N LEU A 114 7.07 -8.15 -9.43
CA LEU A 114 5.87 -7.37 -9.11
C LEU A 114 5.31 -7.82 -7.76
N LYS A 115 4.95 -6.87 -6.90
CA LYS A 115 4.22 -7.18 -5.67
C LYS A 115 2.82 -7.70 -6.02
N ILE A 116 2.54 -8.93 -5.63
CA ILE A 116 1.26 -9.61 -5.85
C ILE A 116 0.46 -9.79 -4.56
N GLY A 117 1.08 -9.57 -3.41
CA GLY A 117 0.38 -9.60 -2.13
C GLY A 117 1.27 -9.30 -0.93
N ASP A 118 0.71 -9.40 0.27
CA ASP A 118 1.45 -9.40 1.52
C ASP A 118 0.76 -10.17 2.65
N VAL A 119 1.58 -10.80 3.48
CA VAL A 119 1.21 -11.47 4.73
C VAL A 119 1.37 -10.48 5.89
N ASP A 120 0.41 -10.45 6.80
CA ASP A 120 0.48 -9.71 8.05
C ASP A 120 0.91 -10.64 9.18
N PRO A 121 2.12 -10.48 9.74
CA PRO A 121 2.65 -11.37 10.78
C PRO A 121 1.88 -11.29 12.10
N ARG A 122 1.02 -10.28 12.28
CA ARG A 122 0.18 -10.17 13.48
C ARG A 122 -0.88 -11.27 13.55
N GLY A 123 -1.21 -11.91 12.42
CA GLY A 123 -2.17 -13.03 12.37
C GLY A 123 -3.61 -12.64 12.68
N ARG A 124 -3.96 -11.35 12.66
CA ARG A 124 -5.27 -10.81 13.03
C ARG A 124 -6.14 -10.60 11.78
N ARG A 125 -7.02 -11.55 11.49
CA ARG A 125 -7.92 -11.53 10.33
C ARG A 125 -8.80 -10.28 10.28
N GLU A 126 -9.29 -9.83 11.42
CA GLU A 126 -10.14 -8.64 11.53
C GLU A 126 -9.48 -7.38 10.95
N PHE A 127 -8.15 -7.29 11.01
CA PHE A 127 -7.45 -6.12 10.47
C PHE A 127 -7.50 -6.05 8.95
N CYS A 128 -7.85 -7.13 8.25
CA CYS A 128 -8.07 -7.11 6.80
C CYS A 128 -9.30 -6.28 6.42
N TYR A 129 -10.22 -6.06 7.37
CA TYR A 129 -11.52 -5.42 7.12
C TYR A 129 -11.69 -4.11 7.92
N THR A 130 -10.62 -3.61 8.54
CA THR A 130 -10.61 -2.31 9.24
C THR A 130 -9.67 -1.33 8.53
N ILE A 131 -9.99 -0.04 8.60
CA ILE A 131 -9.12 1.02 8.08
C ILE A 131 -7.87 1.11 8.98
N SER A 132 -6.69 1.03 8.37
CA SER A 132 -5.43 1.19 9.10
C SER A 132 -5.28 2.60 9.68
N GLU A 133 -4.54 2.71 10.77
CA GLU A 133 -4.05 3.96 11.35
C GLU A 133 -3.38 4.86 10.30
N LYS A 134 -2.61 4.28 9.37
CA LYS A 134 -1.95 5.03 8.29
C LYS A 134 -2.97 5.62 7.33
N ALA A 135 -3.96 4.83 6.92
CA ALA A 135 -5.01 5.28 6.03
C ALA A 135 -5.89 6.35 6.69
N LEU A 136 -6.20 6.21 7.99
CA LEU A 136 -6.93 7.21 8.76
C LEU A 136 -6.16 8.54 8.85
N ALA A 137 -4.86 8.49 9.13
CA ALA A 137 -4.02 9.70 9.19
C ALA A 137 -3.98 10.43 7.84
N ILE A 138 -3.76 9.71 6.73
CA ILE A 138 -3.76 10.28 5.38
C ILE A 138 -5.13 10.86 5.03
N ALA A 139 -6.22 10.14 5.31
CA ALA A 139 -7.57 10.62 5.08
C ALA A 139 -7.88 11.89 5.88
N GLY A 140 -7.36 12.01 7.10
CA GLY A 140 -7.45 13.22 7.91
C GLY A 140 -6.82 14.44 7.22
N GLY A 141 -5.61 14.28 6.67
CA GLY A 141 -4.96 15.34 5.89
C GLY A 141 -5.75 15.72 4.63
N VAL A 142 -6.31 14.74 3.92
CA VAL A 142 -7.19 15.01 2.76
C VAL A 142 -8.42 15.80 3.17
N LEU A 143 -9.10 15.39 4.25
CA LEU A 143 -10.27 16.09 4.76
C LEU A 143 -9.92 17.52 5.17
N GLU A 144 -8.78 17.73 5.83
CA GLU A 144 -8.27 19.06 6.15
C GLU A 144 -8.11 19.92 4.89
N GLY A 145 -7.52 19.39 3.82
CA GLY A 145 -7.35 20.10 2.55
C GLY A 145 -8.67 20.48 1.90
N ILE A 146 -9.65 19.57 1.91
CA ILE A 146 -11.01 19.83 1.41
C ILE A 146 -11.66 20.96 2.20
N LEU A 147 -11.60 20.91 3.54
CA LEU A 147 -12.20 21.93 4.39
C LEU A 147 -11.53 23.29 4.22
N ARG A 148 -10.19 23.34 4.12
CA ARG A 148 -9.44 24.58 3.86
C ARG A 148 -9.75 25.19 2.50
N PHE A 149 -10.05 24.38 1.48
CA PHE A 149 -10.33 24.91 0.15
C PHE A 149 -11.77 25.41 0.00
N TYR A 150 -12.75 24.63 0.47
CA TYR A 150 -14.17 24.91 0.23
C TYR A 150 -14.87 25.69 1.36
N ARG A 151 -14.23 25.82 2.53
CA ARG A 151 -14.75 26.60 3.66
C ARG A 151 -13.89 27.81 4.03
N ALA A 152 -12.89 28.16 3.23
CA ALA A 152 -12.16 29.42 3.36
C ALA A 152 -13.00 30.59 2.84
#